data_AF-A0AAW2BUZ0-F1
#
_entry.id   AF-A0AAW2BUZ0-F1
#
_cell.length_a   1.000
_cell.length_b   1.000
_cell.length_c   1.000
_cell.angle_alpha   90.00
_cell.angle_beta   90.00
_cell.angle_gamma   90.00
#
_symmetry.space_group_name_H-M   'P 1'
#
loop_
_entity.id
_entity.type
_entity.pdbx_description
1 polymer ?
#
loop_
_entity_poly.entity_id
_entity_poly.type
_entity_poly.pdbx_seq_one_letter_code
_entity_poly.pdbx_strand_id
1 'polypeptide(L)'
;IQLKVQDSSGLATFILFDSKVEKLLNILVKVLLNKSLEEPDEVILQVQIENLKRKQFVFQIQLNDYNLKYGWEFYTVKKLFDSFEETDKAI
;
A
#
# COMPACT_ATOMS: atom_id res chain seq x y z
N ILE A 1 -3.71 2.63 6.69
CA ILE A 1 -3.00 3.66 5.89
C ILE A 1 -3.67 3.83 4.52
N GLN A 2 -3.50 4.98 3.88
CA GLN A 2 -3.92 5.22 2.50
C GLN A 2 -2.68 5.26 1.60
N LEU A 3 -2.67 4.49 0.52
CA LEU A 3 -1.59 4.43 -0.46
C LEU A 3 -2.11 4.93 -1.80
N LYS A 4 -1.48 5.96 -2.37
CA LYS A 4 -1.73 6.34 -3.76
C LYS A 4 -0.89 5.43 -4.66
N VAL A 5 -1.56 4.72 -5.56
CA VAL A 5 -0.93 3.78 -6.50
C VAL A 5 -1.21 4.23 -7.93
N GLN A 6 -0.24 4.04 -8.81
CA GLN A 6 -0.33 4.38 -10.22
C GLN A 6 0.08 3.19 -11.07
N ASP A 7 -0.68 2.91 -12.12
CA ASP A 7 -0.32 2.00 -13.19
C ASP A 7 -0.55 2.67 -14.57
N SER A 8 -0.51 1.90 -15.65
CA SER A 8 -0.74 2.41 -17.01
C SER A 8 -2.17 2.90 -17.26
N SER A 9 -3.14 2.51 -16.43
CA SER A 9 -4.55 2.87 -16.57
C SER A 9 -4.89 4.16 -15.81
N GLY A 10 -4.19 4.46 -14.71
CA GLY A 10 -4.45 5.67 -13.95
C GLY A 10 -3.91 5.63 -12.52
N LEU A 11 -4.50 6.49 -11.68
CA LEU A 11 -4.18 6.64 -10.26
C LEU A 11 -5.37 6.17 -9.43
N ALA A 12 -5.11 5.43 -8.35
CA ALA A 12 -6.14 5.05 -7.38
C ALA A 12 -5.63 5.16 -5.94
N THR A 13 -6.55 5.22 -4.98
CA THR A 13 -6.23 5.20 -3.55
C THR A 13 -6.58 3.85 -2.94
N PHE A 14 -5.58 3.17 -2.39
CA PHE A 14 -5.73 1.88 -1.74
C PHE A 14 -5.73 2.04 -0.22
N ILE A 15 -6.69 1.41 0.45
CA ILE A 15 -6.84 1.40 1.90
C ILE A 15 -6.29 0.08 2.43
N LEU A 16 -5.24 0.18 3.25
CA LEU A 16 -4.58 -0.97 3.86
C LEU A 16 -4.78 -0.97 5.37
N PHE A 17 -5.23 -2.11 5.89
CA PHE A 17 -5.34 -2.40 7.32
C PHE A 17 -4.08 -3.10 7.83
N ASP A 18 -3.90 -3.11 9.15
CA ASP A 18 -2.66 -3.43 9.87
C ASP A 18 -1.85 -4.60 9.29
N SER A 19 -2.42 -5.80 9.23
CA SER A 19 -1.74 -6.98 8.68
C SER A 19 -1.14 -6.78 7.26
N LYS A 20 -1.75 -5.93 6.43
CA LYS A 20 -1.27 -5.65 5.06
C LYS A 20 -0.18 -4.58 5.10
N VAL A 21 -0.28 -3.63 6.02
CA VAL A 21 0.76 -2.62 6.27
C VAL A 21 2.03 -3.30 6.77
N GLU A 22 1.90 -4.23 7.71
CA GLU A 22 3.05 -4.96 8.25
C GLU A 22 3.76 -5.76 7.17
N LYS A 23 3.00 -6.47 6.32
CA LYS A 23 3.56 -7.19 5.18
C LYS A 23 4.22 -6.24 4.17
N LEU A 24 3.60 -5.11 3.86
CA LEU A 24 4.10 -4.16 2.85
C LEU A 24 5.37 -3.43 3.30
N LEU A 25 5.41 -2.96 4.54
CA LEU A 25 6.51 -2.18 5.09
C LEU A 25 7.58 -3.04 5.75
N ASN A 26 7.29 -4.33 5.97
CA ASN A 26 8.12 -5.24 6.76
C ASN A 26 8.44 -4.69 8.17
N ILE A 27 7.47 -3.99 8.77
CA ILE A 27 7.56 -3.36 10.09
C ILE A 27 6.23 -3.59 10.81
N LEU A 28 6.27 -3.97 12.09
CA LEU A 28 5.07 -4.12 12.91
C LEU A 28 4.37 -2.77 13.10
N VAL A 29 3.04 -2.72 12.99
CA VAL A 29 2.26 -1.48 13.10
C VAL A 29 2.42 -0.86 14.48
N LYS A 30 2.54 -1.67 15.53
CA LYS A 30 2.84 -1.19 16.89
C LYS A 30 4.15 -0.41 16.97
N VAL A 31 5.17 -0.79 16.18
CA VAL A 31 6.46 -0.08 16.17
C VAL A 31 6.31 1.27 15.48
N LEU A 32 5.53 1.33 14.39
CA LEU A 32 5.20 2.60 13.73
C LEU A 32 4.42 3.53 14.67
N LEU A 33 3.45 2.98 15.41
CA LEU A 33 2.65 3.75 16.37
C LEU A 33 3.50 4.28 17.53
N ASN A 34 4.31 3.43 18.15
CA ASN A 34 5.16 3.83 19.28
C ASN A 34 6.13 4.93 18.88
N LYS A 35 6.80 4.79 17.73
CA LYS A 35 7.71 5.82 17.22
C LYS A 35 7.00 7.14 16.92
N SER A 36 5.79 7.08 16.36
CA SER A 36 4.98 8.29 16.14
C SER A 36 4.52 8.97 17.44
N LEU A 37 4.49 8.26 18.58
CA LEU A 37 4.16 8.82 19.88
C LEU A 37 5.40 9.39 20.60
N GLU A 38 6.55 8.72 20.46
CA GLU A 38 7.84 9.13 21.03
C GLU A 38 8.43 10.33 20.29
N GLU A 39 8.28 10.35 18.97
CA GLU A 39 8.81 11.38 18.06
C GLU A 39 7.69 11.90 17.14
N PRO A 40 6.74 12.70 17.66
CA PRO A 40 5.56 13.15 16.90
C PRO A 40 5.91 14.05 15.69
N ASP A 41 7.06 14.70 15.72
CA ASP A 41 7.58 15.50 14.61
C ASP A 41 8.28 14.63 13.54
N GLU A 42 8.61 13.38 13.85
CA GLU A 42 9.25 12.45 12.91
C GLU A 42 8.19 11.82 12.00
N VAL A 43 8.34 12.03 10.68
CA VAL A 43 7.37 11.58 9.69
C VAL A 43 7.63 10.14 9.24
N ILE A 44 7.84 9.23 10.20
CA ILE A 44 8.32 7.88 9.94
C ILE A 44 7.43 7.11 8.96
N LEU A 45 6.10 7.26 9.08
CA LEU A 45 5.16 6.61 8.17
C LEU A 45 5.32 7.11 6.73
N GLN A 46 5.57 8.42 6.52
CA GLN A 46 5.87 8.93 5.18
C GLN A 46 7.20 8.40 4.68
N VAL A 47 8.25 8.37 5.51
CA VAL A 47 9.55 7.79 5.12
C VAL A 47 9.39 6.33 4.65
N GLN A 48 8.61 5.52 5.38
CA GLN A 48 8.38 4.13 4.98
C GLN A 48 7.58 4.03 3.67
N ILE A 49 6.59 4.90 3.45
CA ILE A 49 5.83 4.94 2.19
C ILE A 49 6.71 5.42 1.03
N GLU A 50 7.57 6.41 1.24
CA GLU A 50 8.52 6.91 0.25
C GLU A 50 9.48 5.80 -0.21
N ASN A 51 9.92 4.92 0.71
CA ASN A 51 10.74 3.75 0.41
C ASN A 51 10.01 2.69 -0.45
N LEU A 52 8.69 2.79 -0.63
CA LEU A 52 7.93 1.95 -1.55
C LEU A 52 7.88 2.50 -2.97
N LYS A 53 8.26 3.77 -3.20
CA LYS A 53 8.25 4.35 -4.54
C LYS A 53 9.13 3.52 -5.47
N ARG A 54 8.69 3.40 -6.73
CA ARG A 54 9.34 2.62 -7.81
C ARG A 54 9.35 1.10 -7.59
N LYS A 55 8.73 0.58 -6.51
CA LYS A 55 8.46 -0.85 -6.36
C LYS A 55 7.11 -1.20 -6.97
N GLN A 56 7.02 -2.39 -7.55
CA GLN A 56 5.78 -2.93 -8.08
C GLN A 56 5.21 -3.97 -7.11
N PHE A 57 3.89 -3.96 -6.99
CA PHE A 57 3.16 -4.83 -6.09
C PHE A 57 1.87 -5.29 -6.76
N VAL A 58 1.41 -6.47 -6.35
CA VAL A 58 0.14 -7.00 -6.80
C VAL A 58 -0.83 -7.01 -5.63
N PHE A 59 -1.97 -6.35 -5.81
CA PHE A 59 -2.99 -6.20 -4.78
C PHE A 59 -4.28 -6.89 -5.22
N GLN A 60 -4.88 -7.67 -4.34
CA GLN A 60 -6.30 -8.02 -4.46
C GLN A 60 -7.11 -6.94 -3.74
N ILE A 61 -7.97 -6.24 -4.47
CA ILE A 61 -8.87 -5.21 -3.92
C ILE A 61 -10.30 -5.74 -3.76
N GLN A 62 -11.02 -5.21 -2.77
CA GLN A 62 -12.47 -5.39 -2.63
C GLN A 62 -13.18 -4.16 -3.17
N LEU A 63 -14.14 -4.39 -4.07
CA LEU A 63 -15.11 -3.38 -4.51
C LEU A 63 -16.34 -3.40 -3.61
N ASN A 64 -16.97 -2.25 -3.48
CA ASN A 64 -18.27 -2.07 -2.83
C ASN A 64 -19.21 -1.23 -3.70
N ASP A 65 -20.44 -1.07 -3.24
CA ASP A 65 -21.47 -0.28 -3.92
C ASP A 65 -21.03 1.14 -4.26
N TYR A 66 -20.20 1.77 -3.43
CA TYR A 66 -19.73 3.11 -3.70
C TYR A 66 -18.74 3.17 -4.86
N ASN A 67 -17.84 2.18 -4.94
CA ASN A 67 -16.91 2.07 -6.06
C ASN A 67 -17.69 1.89 -7.37
N LEU A 68 -18.71 1.03 -7.36
CA LEU A 68 -19.45 0.66 -8.57
C LEU A 68 -20.48 1.71 -8.99
N LYS A 69 -21.21 2.32 -8.05
CA LYS A 69 -22.30 3.26 -8.35
C LYS A 69 -21.82 4.69 -8.56
N TYR A 70 -20.77 5.11 -7.85
CA TYR A 70 -20.30 6.50 -7.85
C TYR A 70 -18.89 6.67 -8.41
N GLY A 71 -18.24 5.59 -8.86
CA GLY A 71 -16.88 5.64 -9.38
C GLY A 71 -15.85 6.04 -8.33
N TRP A 72 -16.11 5.78 -7.05
CA TRP A 72 -15.20 6.20 -5.99
C TRP A 72 -13.92 5.37 -6.03
N GLU A 73 -12.77 5.98 -6.32
CA GLU A 73 -11.48 5.29 -6.52
C GLU A 73 -10.72 4.96 -5.22
N PHE A 74 -11.47 4.60 -4.17
CA PHE A 74 -10.95 4.22 -2.86
C PHE A 74 -11.23 2.75 -2.60
N TYR A 75 -10.19 1.93 -2.65
CA TYR A 75 -10.33 0.48 -2.68
C TYR A 75 -9.70 -0.17 -1.46
N THR A 76 -10.44 -1.08 -0.80
CA THR A 76 -9.88 -1.82 0.34
C THR A 76 -9.02 -2.98 -0.15
N VAL A 77 -7.76 -3.04 0.30
CA VAL A 77 -6.87 -4.17 -0.03
C VAL A 77 -7.22 -5.38 0.83
N LYS A 78 -7.53 -6.50 0.19
CA LYS A 78 -7.78 -7.80 0.83
C LYS A 78 -6.52 -8.64 0.98
N LYS A 79 -5.69 -8.68 -0.06
CA LYS A 79 -4.44 -9.44 -0.07
C LYS A 79 -3.35 -8.66 -0.79
N LEU A 80 -2.13 -8.85 -0.31
CA LEU A 80 -0.89 -8.38 -0.92
C LEU A 80 -0.08 -9.62 -1.30
N PHE A 81 0.26 -9.73 -2.58
CA PHE A 81 1.13 -10.80 -3.08
C PHE A 81 2.56 -10.29 -3.16
N ASP A 82 3.50 -11.24 -3.16
CA ASP A 82 4.89 -10.92 -3.38
C ASP A 82 5.06 -10.49 -4.85
N SER A 83 6.00 -9.58 -5.14
CA SER A 83 6.17 -9.05 -6.49
C SER A 83 6.38 -10.20 -7.48
N PHE A 84 5.78 -10.11 -8.67
CA PHE A 84 6.29 -10.90 -9.78
C PHE A 84 7.73 -10.45 -9.99
N GLU A 85 8.70 -11.30 -9.68
CA GLU A 85 10.00 -11.16 -10.31
C GLU A 85 9.73 -11.33 -11.80
N GLU A 86 9.86 -10.26 -12.57
CA GLU A 86 10.13 -10.40 -14.00
C GLU A 86 11.45 -11.18 -14.09
N THR A 87 11.36 -12.49 -14.27
CA THR A 87 12.45 -13.27 -14.83
C THR A 87 12.59 -12.89 -16.31
N ASP A 88 13.01 -11.66 -16.55
CA ASP A 88 13.54 -11.22 -17.84
C ASP A 88 14.96 -11.76 -17.99
N LYS A 89 15.05 -13.05 -18.33
CA LYS A 89 16.14 -13.60 -19.12
C LYS A 89 15.60 -14.70 -20.04
N ALA A 90 14.81 -14.28 -21.02
CA ALA A 90 14.84 -14.91 -22.33
C ALA A 90 15.66 -14.00 -23.26
N ILE A 91 16.89 -14.43 -23.56
CA ILE A 91 17.56 -14.51 -24.88
C ILE A 91 18.79 -15.38 -24.67
#